data_AF-A0A839E1T0-F1
#
_entry.id   AF-A0A839E1T0-F1
#
_cell.length_a   1.000
_cell.length_b   1.000
_cell.length_c   1.000
_cell.angle_alpha   90.00
_cell.angle_beta   90.00
_cell.angle_gamma   90.00
#
_symmetry.space_group_name_H-M   'P 1'
#
loop_
_entity.id
_entity.type
_entity.pdbx_description
1 polymer ?
#
loop_
_entity_poly.entity_id
_entity_poly.type
_entity_poly.pdbx_seq_one_letter_code
_entity_poly.pdbx_strand_id
1 'polypeptide(L)'
;MRQPWVAGVAGGVGTSTVAGALQAADLGVYRGGPVDAVVCRDTVSSLGRSHQAVQHAGTSPVLLVVATSRAPTSKPAAARITMVRPYVGAVVAVPWVGRWCELVDPWTQAAQVLATAQPDKHLQPFAAAMRQAHRELVAQLRATTPVAAAAPPVSPARGTASPVAGADRPS
;
A
#
# COMPACT_ATOMS: atom_id res chain seq x y z
N MET A 1 7.05 -11.30 1.10
CA MET A 1 6.25 -10.21 0.51
C MET A 1 7.16 -9.00 0.38
N ARG A 2 7.08 -8.25 -0.73
CA ARG A 2 7.88 -7.02 -0.89
C ARG A 2 7.45 -5.95 0.11
N GLN A 3 8.33 -4.99 0.37
CA GLN A 3 7.98 -3.79 1.14
C GLN A 3 6.90 -2.97 0.38
N PRO A 4 5.83 -2.50 1.05
CA PRO A 4 4.84 -1.62 0.42
C PRO A 4 5.47 -0.30 -0.04
N TRP A 5 4.94 0.29 -1.10
CA TRP A 5 5.34 1.59 -1.63
C TRP A 5 4.30 2.66 -1.27
N VAL A 6 4.75 3.74 -0.64
CA VAL A 6 3.89 4.83 -0.16
C VAL A 6 4.32 6.13 -0.82
N ALA A 7 3.37 6.86 -1.40
CA ALA A 7 3.62 8.18 -1.99
C ALA A 7 2.57 9.19 -1.55
N GLY A 8 2.97 10.45 -1.37
CA GLY A 8 2.08 11.56 -1.05
C GLY A 8 1.62 12.30 -2.29
N VAL A 9 0.44 12.90 -2.25
CA VAL A 9 -0.08 13.71 -3.37
C VAL A 9 0.55 15.10 -3.47
N ALA A 10 1.28 15.53 -2.44
CA ALA A 10 2.01 16.79 -2.36
C ALA A 10 3.06 16.73 -1.23
N GLY A 11 3.94 17.73 -1.15
CA GLY A 11 4.82 17.91 0.00
C GLY A 11 4.04 18.23 1.29
N GLY A 12 4.52 17.76 2.43
CA GLY A 12 3.94 18.07 3.75
C GLY A 12 2.61 17.37 4.07
N VAL A 13 2.24 16.31 3.33
CA VAL A 13 1.00 15.53 3.60
C VAL A 13 1.19 14.42 4.64
N GLY A 14 2.40 14.23 5.15
CA GLY A 14 2.72 13.18 6.13
C GLY A 14 3.21 11.86 5.54
N THR A 15 3.65 11.85 4.26
CA THR A 15 4.13 10.62 3.59
C THR A 15 5.21 9.91 4.39
N SER A 16 6.28 10.61 4.78
CA SER A 16 7.40 10.00 5.50
C SER A 16 7.01 9.49 6.88
N THR A 17 6.11 10.18 7.57
CA THR A 17 5.56 9.72 8.87
C THR A 17 4.79 8.43 8.71
N VAL A 18 3.92 8.36 7.69
CA VAL A 18 3.11 7.18 7.39
C VAL A 18 3.99 6.02 6.89
N ALA A 19 4.93 6.28 6.00
CA ALA A 19 5.86 5.29 5.47
C ALA A 19 6.73 4.71 6.59
N GLY A 20 7.27 5.56 7.47
CA GLY A 20 8.01 5.13 8.66
C GLY A 20 7.17 4.28 9.60
N ALA A 21 5.94 4.70 9.90
CA ALA A 21 5.02 3.94 10.77
C ALA A 21 4.64 2.58 10.19
N LEU A 22 4.50 2.48 8.87
CA LEU A 22 4.17 1.24 8.17
C LEU A 22 5.40 0.38 7.82
N GLN A 23 6.60 0.87 8.11
CA GLN A 23 7.87 0.30 7.63
C GLN A 23 7.86 0.08 6.11
N ALA A 24 7.30 1.03 5.38
CA ALA A 24 7.14 1.03 3.94
C ALA A 24 8.20 1.89 3.24
N ALA A 25 8.39 1.71 1.93
CA ALA A 25 9.28 2.56 1.16
C ALA A 25 8.60 3.90 0.89
N ASP A 26 9.26 4.99 1.27
CA ASP A 26 8.82 6.37 1.03
C ASP A 26 9.24 6.82 -0.38
N LEU A 27 8.27 7.02 -1.26
CA LEU A 27 8.49 7.55 -2.61
C LEU A 27 8.37 9.09 -2.68
N GLY A 28 8.15 9.75 -1.55
CA GLY A 28 8.00 11.19 -1.46
C GLY A 28 6.69 11.66 -2.09
N VAL A 29 6.78 12.53 -3.11
CA VAL A 29 5.60 13.02 -3.85
C VAL A 29 5.36 12.13 -5.07
N TYR A 30 4.12 11.70 -5.26
CA TYR A 30 3.72 10.87 -6.38
C TYR A 30 3.99 11.57 -7.72
N ARG A 31 4.74 10.90 -8.60
CA ARG A 31 5.15 11.38 -9.93
C ARG A 31 4.71 10.46 -11.08
N GLY A 32 3.84 9.49 -10.79
CA GLY A 32 3.43 8.45 -11.74
C GLY A 32 3.99 7.08 -11.38
N GLY A 33 3.44 6.04 -12.02
CA GLY A 33 3.84 4.65 -11.82
C GLY A 33 3.08 3.94 -10.67
N PRO A 34 3.44 2.67 -10.41
CA PRO A 34 2.78 1.84 -9.41
C PRO A 34 3.04 2.33 -7.98
N VAL A 35 2.01 2.32 -7.14
CA VAL A 35 2.08 2.64 -5.70
C VAL A 35 1.04 1.81 -4.94
N ASP A 36 1.36 1.37 -3.73
CA ASP A 36 0.42 0.58 -2.90
C ASP A 36 -0.42 1.47 -1.99
N ALA A 37 0.13 2.60 -1.53
CA ALA A 37 -0.60 3.57 -0.73
C ALA A 37 -0.39 5.00 -1.20
N VAL A 38 -1.48 5.76 -1.27
CA VAL A 38 -1.47 7.20 -1.55
C VAL A 38 -1.81 7.97 -0.28
N VAL A 39 -1.00 8.95 0.09
CA VAL A 39 -1.21 9.80 1.27
C VAL A 39 -1.69 11.18 0.85
N CYS A 40 -2.78 11.65 1.45
CA CYS A 40 -3.29 13.00 1.24
C CYS A 40 -3.76 13.61 2.56
N ARG A 41 -3.96 14.93 2.57
CA ARG A 41 -4.63 15.61 3.67
C ARG A 41 -6.14 15.60 3.48
N ASP A 42 -6.89 15.78 4.55
CA ASP A 42 -8.35 15.97 4.56
C ASP A 42 -8.84 17.30 3.95
N THR A 43 -8.03 17.94 3.11
CA THR A 43 -8.39 19.16 2.39
C THR A 43 -8.91 18.84 0.99
N VAL A 44 -9.83 19.67 0.49
CA VAL A 44 -10.40 19.50 -0.86
C VAL A 44 -9.31 19.48 -1.94
N SER A 45 -8.29 20.33 -1.82
CA SER A 45 -7.18 20.39 -2.76
C SER A 45 -6.32 19.12 -2.74
N SER A 46 -6.02 18.58 -1.56
CA SER A 46 -5.22 17.36 -1.45
C SER A 46 -6.01 16.14 -1.94
N LEU A 47 -7.31 16.07 -1.65
CA LEU A 47 -8.20 15.01 -2.16
C LEU A 47 -8.41 15.09 -3.68
N GLY A 48 -8.45 16.28 -4.25
CA GLY A 48 -8.47 16.43 -5.71
C GLY A 48 -7.21 15.86 -6.36
N ARG A 49 -6.03 16.07 -5.74
CA ARG A 49 -4.76 15.47 -6.21
C ARG A 49 -4.72 13.96 -5.99
N SER A 50 -5.36 13.44 -4.93
CA SER A 50 -5.41 11.99 -4.73
C SER A 50 -6.25 11.29 -5.79
N HIS A 51 -7.33 11.91 -6.28
CA HIS A 51 -8.08 11.37 -7.43
C HIS A 51 -7.17 11.15 -8.65
N GLN A 52 -6.33 12.15 -8.96
CA GLN A 52 -5.38 12.05 -10.06
C GLN A 52 -4.34 10.96 -9.83
N ALA A 53 -3.75 10.88 -8.63
CA ALA A 53 -2.76 9.86 -8.31
C ALA A 53 -3.34 8.43 -8.41
N VAL A 54 -4.55 8.21 -7.87
CA VAL A 54 -5.23 6.91 -7.90
C VAL A 54 -5.49 6.44 -9.33
N GLN A 55 -5.89 7.35 -10.24
CA GLN A 55 -6.14 7.00 -11.64
C GLN A 55 -4.88 6.53 -12.38
N HIS A 56 -3.69 7.01 -11.97
CA HIS A 56 -2.42 6.68 -12.61
C HIS A 56 -1.63 5.58 -11.90
N ALA A 57 -2.09 5.12 -10.72
CA ALA A 57 -1.40 4.12 -9.90
C ALA A 57 -1.35 2.72 -10.55
N GLY A 58 -2.17 2.45 -11.58
CA GLY A 58 -2.22 1.17 -12.29
C GLY A 58 -2.73 -0.01 -11.46
N THR A 59 -3.08 0.22 -10.19
CA THR A 59 -3.70 -0.73 -9.24
C THR A 59 -4.72 0.03 -8.39
N SER A 60 -5.39 -0.65 -7.44
CA SER A 60 -6.29 -0.01 -6.48
C SER A 60 -5.54 0.26 -5.15
N PRO A 61 -4.81 1.38 -5.00
CA PRO A 61 -4.01 1.66 -3.80
C PRO A 61 -4.89 1.88 -2.56
N VAL A 62 -4.30 1.75 -1.37
CA VAL A 62 -4.89 2.21 -0.11
C VAL A 62 -4.75 3.73 -0.01
N LEU A 63 -5.85 4.45 0.20
CA LEU A 63 -5.83 5.89 0.41
C LEU A 63 -5.77 6.22 1.90
N LEU A 64 -4.73 6.95 2.30
CA LEU A 64 -4.49 7.41 3.66
C LEU A 64 -4.82 8.91 3.74
N VAL A 65 -5.89 9.24 4.45
CA VAL A 65 -6.38 10.62 4.58
C VAL A 65 -5.97 11.17 5.95
N VAL A 66 -4.94 11.99 5.95
CA VAL A 66 -4.36 12.62 7.14
C VAL A 66 -5.18 13.84 7.54
N ALA A 67 -5.72 13.81 8.76
CA ALA A 67 -6.42 14.94 9.33
C ALA A 67 -5.47 16.11 9.57
N THR A 68 -5.88 17.32 9.19
CA THR A 68 -5.08 18.55 9.38
C THR A 68 -5.31 19.22 10.74
N SER A 69 -6.35 18.82 11.45
CA SER A 69 -6.70 19.33 12.77
C SER A 69 -7.52 18.31 13.54
N ARG A 70 -7.90 18.65 14.78
CA ARG A 70 -8.88 17.85 15.54
C ARG A 70 -10.32 18.05 15.07
N ALA A 71 -10.58 19.02 14.18
CA ALA A 71 -11.91 19.26 13.68
C ALA A 71 -12.38 18.09 12.78
N PRO A 72 -13.69 17.80 12.74
CA PRO A 72 -14.22 16.81 11.80
C PRO A 72 -13.90 17.18 10.35
N THR A 73 -13.76 16.15 9.50
CA THR A 73 -13.63 16.33 8.05
C THR A 73 -14.78 17.17 7.50
N SER A 74 -14.45 18.24 6.78
CA SER A 74 -15.46 19.13 6.17
C SER A 74 -16.38 18.36 5.20
N LYS A 75 -17.64 18.81 5.04
CA LYS A 75 -18.59 18.20 4.09
C LYS A 75 -18.02 18.09 2.66
N PRO A 76 -17.35 19.11 2.10
CA PRO A 76 -16.75 19.00 0.77
C PRO A 76 -15.64 17.95 0.69
N ALA A 77 -14.80 17.83 1.72
CA ALA A 77 -13.78 16.80 1.79
C ALA A 77 -14.40 15.40 1.92
N ALA A 78 -15.42 15.23 2.76
CA ALA A 78 -16.15 13.98 2.89
C ALA A 78 -16.76 13.53 1.55
N ALA A 79 -17.35 14.45 0.77
CA ALA A 79 -17.87 14.14 -0.57
C ALA A 79 -16.77 13.64 -1.52
N ARG A 80 -15.58 14.27 -1.50
CA ARG A 80 -14.43 13.83 -2.32
C ARG A 80 -13.90 12.45 -1.91
N ILE A 81 -13.93 12.14 -0.62
CA ILE A 81 -13.60 10.80 -0.10
C ILE A 81 -14.62 9.77 -0.58
N THR A 82 -15.92 10.11 -0.58
CA THR A 82 -16.95 9.21 -1.14
C THR A 82 -16.71 8.95 -2.62
N MET A 83 -16.36 9.98 -3.39
CA MET A 83 -16.10 9.85 -4.83
C MET A 83 -14.88 8.99 -5.16
N VAL A 84 -13.82 9.00 -4.34
CA VAL A 84 -12.60 8.20 -4.62
C VAL A 84 -12.74 6.75 -4.20
N ARG A 85 -13.64 6.46 -3.25
CA ARG A 85 -13.76 5.15 -2.61
C ARG A 85 -13.88 3.96 -3.59
N PRO A 86 -14.57 4.06 -4.75
CA PRO A 86 -14.65 2.96 -5.71
C PRO A 86 -13.32 2.62 -6.41
N TYR A 87 -12.35 3.54 -6.41
CA TYR A 87 -11.10 3.43 -7.18
C TYR A 87 -9.90 3.02 -6.31
N VAL A 88 -10.11 2.80 -5.02
CA VAL A 88 -9.07 2.49 -4.03
C VAL A 88 -9.39 1.19 -3.33
N GLY A 89 -8.37 0.43 -2.92
CA GLY A 89 -8.58 -0.82 -2.18
C GLY A 89 -9.22 -0.57 -0.81
N ALA A 90 -8.83 0.53 -0.16
CA ALA A 90 -9.41 0.97 1.09
C ALA A 90 -9.19 2.48 1.29
N VAL A 91 -9.99 3.08 2.18
CA VAL A 91 -9.75 4.43 2.70
C VAL A 91 -9.52 4.33 4.20
N VAL A 92 -8.39 4.84 4.67
CA VAL A 92 -8.01 4.88 6.08
C VAL A 92 -7.85 6.32 6.53
N ALA A 93 -8.64 6.75 7.51
CA ALA A 93 -8.50 8.05 8.13
C ALA A 93 -7.34 8.01 9.15
N VAL A 94 -6.35 8.88 8.96
CA VAL A 94 -5.20 9.01 9.85
C VAL A 94 -5.45 10.22 10.76
N PRO A 95 -5.63 10.01 12.08
CA PRO A 95 -6.02 11.08 12.98
C PRO A 95 -4.89 12.06 13.25
N TRP A 96 -5.28 13.29 13.60
CA TRP A 96 -4.35 14.32 14.06
C TRP A 96 -3.79 13.99 15.45
N VAL A 97 -2.46 13.93 15.58
CA VAL A 97 -1.78 13.72 16.86
C VAL A 97 -1.25 15.06 17.38
N GLY A 98 -2.07 15.77 18.16
CA GLY A 98 -1.72 17.14 18.58
C GLY A 98 -0.42 17.25 19.38
N ARG A 99 -0.05 16.23 20.17
CA ARG A 99 1.17 16.23 20.97
C ARG A 99 2.44 16.28 20.13
N TRP A 100 2.39 15.83 18.87
CA TRP A 100 3.54 15.86 17.97
C TRP A 100 4.00 17.27 17.61
N CYS A 101 3.13 18.27 17.71
CA CYS A 101 3.53 19.67 17.52
C CYS A 101 4.47 20.19 18.60
N GLU A 102 4.53 19.51 19.76
CA GLU A 102 5.35 19.88 20.91
C GLU A 102 6.67 19.08 20.95
N LEU A 103 6.84 18.10 20.05
CA LEU A 103 8.01 17.21 20.04
C LEU A 103 9.06 17.67 19.04
N VAL A 104 10.32 17.48 19.42
CA VAL A 104 11.48 17.72 18.55
C VAL A 104 11.56 16.66 17.45
N ASP A 105 11.21 15.41 17.76
CA ASP A 105 11.23 14.29 16.82
C ASP A 105 9.95 13.43 16.94
N PRO A 106 8.85 13.85 16.29
CA PRO A 106 7.62 13.07 16.22
C PRO A 106 7.73 11.83 15.31
N TRP A 107 8.73 11.78 14.41
CA TRP A 107 8.87 10.70 13.42
C TRP A 107 9.35 9.41 14.06
N THR A 108 10.25 9.48 15.03
CA THR A 108 10.69 8.30 15.79
C THR A 108 9.52 7.63 16.52
N GLN A 109 8.61 8.40 17.12
CA GLN A 109 7.40 7.84 17.73
C GLN A 109 6.48 7.18 16.71
N ALA A 110 6.31 7.80 15.54
CA ALA A 110 5.49 7.22 14.47
C ALA A 110 6.06 5.88 13.98
N ALA A 111 7.38 5.80 13.77
CA ALA A 111 8.05 4.59 13.29
C ALA A 111 7.93 3.39 14.25
N GLN A 112 7.84 3.66 15.56
CA GLN A 112 7.73 2.61 16.58
C GLN A 112 6.27 2.17 16.82
N VAL A 113 5.27 2.89 16.31
CA VAL A 113 3.87 2.71 16.72
C VAL A 113 3.32 1.30 16.48
N LEU A 114 3.76 0.63 15.41
CA LEU A 114 3.32 -0.72 15.10
C LEU A 114 4.11 -1.79 15.88
N ALA A 115 5.35 -1.50 16.27
CA ALA A 115 6.17 -2.39 17.08
C ALA A 115 5.75 -2.36 18.56
N THR A 116 5.16 -1.26 19.02
CA THR A 116 4.70 -1.10 20.40
C THR A 116 3.32 -1.73 20.60
N ALA A 117 3.26 -2.82 21.36
CA ALA A 117 2.00 -3.52 21.66
C ALA A 117 0.96 -2.63 22.37
N GLN A 118 1.42 -1.77 23.28
CA GLN A 118 0.59 -0.84 24.04
C GLN A 118 1.14 0.59 23.89
N PRO A 119 0.77 1.31 22.81
CA PRO A 119 1.19 2.69 22.63
C PRO A 119 0.51 3.59 23.66
N ASP A 120 1.16 4.71 23.97
CA ASP A 120 0.60 5.75 24.83
C ASP A 120 -0.82 6.14 24.41
N LYS A 121 -1.67 6.49 25.39
CA LYS A 121 -3.10 6.78 25.17
C LYS A 121 -3.36 7.76 24.02
N HIS A 122 -2.52 8.77 23.88
CA HIS A 122 -2.65 9.80 22.84
C HIS A 122 -2.28 9.30 21.42
N LEU A 123 -1.49 8.23 21.32
CA LEU A 123 -1.10 7.58 20.06
C LEU A 123 -2.03 6.44 19.67
N GLN A 124 -2.90 5.97 20.57
CA GLN A 124 -3.80 4.84 20.29
C GLN A 124 -4.64 5.01 19.02
N PRO A 125 -5.25 6.19 18.73
CA PRO A 125 -5.98 6.38 17.48
C PRO A 125 -5.09 6.27 16.24
N PHE A 126 -3.88 6.85 16.30
CA PHE A 126 -2.91 6.76 15.21
C PHE A 126 -2.44 5.31 15.00
N ALA A 127 -2.12 4.61 16.09
CA ALA A 127 -1.74 3.20 16.07
C ALA A 127 -2.84 2.31 15.47
N ALA A 128 -4.11 2.58 15.80
CA ALA A 128 -5.25 1.87 15.25
C ALA A 128 -5.38 2.10 13.73
N ALA A 129 -5.21 3.35 13.28
CA ALA A 129 -5.20 3.69 11.85
C ALA A 129 -4.05 3.00 11.11
N MET A 130 -2.83 3.00 11.66
CA MET A 130 -1.68 2.32 11.04
C MET A 130 -1.86 0.81 10.99
N ARG A 131 -2.43 0.18 12.03
CA ARG A 131 -2.77 -1.25 12.02
C ARG A 131 -3.83 -1.57 10.97
N GLN A 132 -4.84 -0.72 10.80
CA GLN A 132 -5.83 -0.87 9.74
C GLN A 132 -5.15 -0.78 8.37
N ALA A 133 -4.38 0.27 8.12
CA ALA A 133 -3.65 0.46 6.86
C ALA A 133 -2.72 -0.71 6.54
N HIS A 134 -1.97 -1.21 7.53
CA HIS A 134 -1.10 -2.36 7.36
C HIS A 134 -1.88 -3.62 6.96
N ARG A 135 -3.04 -3.89 7.57
CA ARG A 135 -3.89 -5.03 7.19
C ARG A 135 -4.37 -4.93 5.74
N GLU A 136 -4.84 -3.76 5.32
CA GLU A 136 -5.31 -3.53 3.95
C GLU A 136 -4.17 -3.70 2.93
N LEU A 137 -2.99 -3.14 3.23
CA LEU A 137 -1.81 -3.28 2.37
C LEU A 137 -1.36 -4.75 2.26
N VAL A 138 -1.34 -5.49 3.36
CA VAL A 138 -0.99 -6.92 3.34
C VAL A 138 -2.02 -7.71 2.53
N ALA A 139 -3.31 -7.43 2.67
CA ALA A 139 -4.36 -8.08 1.88
C ALA A 139 -4.20 -7.79 0.38
N GLN A 140 -3.96 -6.54 0.01
CA GLN A 140 -3.74 -6.13 -1.38
C GLN A 140 -2.47 -6.79 -1.97
N LEU A 141 -1.35 -6.77 -1.25
CA LEU A 141 -0.10 -7.35 -1.72
C LEU A 141 -0.20 -8.87 -1.90
N ARG A 142 -0.96 -9.56 -1.04
CA ARG A 142 -1.25 -11.00 -1.20
C ARG A 142 -2.09 -11.27 -2.44
N ALA A 143 -3.12 -10.46 -2.69
CA ALA A 143 -3.97 -10.60 -3.88
C ALA A 143 -3.22 -10.30 -5.20
N THR A 144 -2.21 -9.43 -5.15
CA THR A 144 -1.43 -9.02 -6.33
C THR A 144 -0.22 -9.92 -6.58
N THR A 145 0.16 -10.78 -5.62
CA THR A 145 1.21 -11.78 -5.84
C THR A 145 0.63 -12.85 -6.76
N PRO A 146 1.10 -13.00 -8.01
CA PRO A 146 0.69 -14.13 -8.82
C PRO A 146 1.15 -15.39 -8.08
N VAL A 147 0.24 -16.35 -7.90
CA VAL A 147 0.65 -17.73 -7.66
C VAL A 147 1.56 -18.12 -8.81
N ALA A 148 2.86 -18.19 -8.56
CA ALA A 148 3.82 -18.69 -9.51
C ALA A 148 3.52 -20.18 -9.76
N ALA A 149 3.00 -20.45 -10.96
CA ALA A 149 3.07 -21.71 -11.71
C ALA A 149 2.68 -23.01 -10.98
N ALA A 150 1.39 -23.38 -11.06
CA ALA A 150 1.08 -24.77 -11.37
C ALA A 150 1.43 -24.97 -12.85
N ALA A 151 2.56 -25.63 -13.11
CA ALA A 151 2.93 -26.07 -14.45
C ALA A 151 1.76 -26.86 -15.08
N PRO A 152 1.51 -26.74 -16.40
CA PRO A 152 0.60 -27.67 -17.06
C PRO A 152 1.11 -29.10 -16.82
N PRO A 153 0.23 -30.10 -16.59
CA PRO A 153 0.68 -31.48 -16.53
C PRO A 153 1.34 -31.83 -17.87
N VAL A 154 2.65 -32.04 -17.83
CA VAL A 154 3.38 -32.68 -18.92
C VAL A 154 2.84 -34.10 -18.98
N SER A 155 1.91 -34.36 -19.91
CA SER A 155 1.51 -35.71 -20.26
C SER A 155 2.74 -36.44 -20.81
N PRO A 156 3.23 -37.53 -20.19
CA PRO A 156 4.21 -38.37 -20.86
C PRO A 156 3.50 -39.05 -22.03
N ALA A 157 3.84 -38.62 -23.24
CA ALA A 157 3.52 -39.35 -24.45
C ALA A 157 4.11 -40.75 -24.32
N ARG A 158 3.21 -41.73 -24.24
CA ARG A 158 3.48 -43.15 -24.20
C ARG A 158 3.96 -43.57 -25.59
N GLY A 159 5.26 -43.46 -25.85
CA GLY A 159 5.91 -43.97 -27.06
C GLY A 159 6.67 -45.24 -26.74
N THR A 160 6.04 -46.38 -26.99
CA THR A 160 6.61 -47.72 -26.86
C THR A 160 7.82 -47.90 -27.76
N ALA A 161 8.90 -48.45 -27.19
CA ALA A 161 10.05 -48.95 -27.89
C ALA A 161 9.68 -50.07 -28.88
N SER A 162 10.40 -50.13 -30.00
CA SER A 162 10.63 -51.38 -30.72
C SER A 162 12.06 -51.38 -31.25
N PRO A 163 12.93 -52.31 -30.81
CA PRO A 163 14.23 -52.55 -31.42
C PRO A 163 14.10 -53.62 -32.51
N VAL A 164 14.64 -53.37 -33.70
CA VAL A 164 14.98 -54.44 -34.64
C VAL A 164 16.42 -54.26 -35.10
N ALA A 165 17.16 -55.36 -35.02
CA ALA A 165 18.57 -55.52 -35.31
C ALA A 165 18.82 -55.83 -36.80
N GLY A 166 20.06 -55.56 -37.25
CA GLY A 166 20.66 -56.02 -38.50
C GLY A 166 21.75 -55.02 -38.93
N ALA A 167 23.05 -55.29 -38.73
CA ALA A 167 23.95 -56.02 -39.66
C ALA A 167 23.87 -55.43 -41.10
N ASP A 168 24.90 -54.92 -41.77
CA ASP A 168 26.24 -55.48 -41.97
C ASP A 168 27.20 -54.45 -42.66
N ARG A 169 28.48 -54.84 -42.82
CA ARG A 169 29.76 -54.16 -43.14
C ARG A 169 29.93 -53.16 -44.33
N PRO A 170 31.06 -52.38 -44.31
CA PRO A 170 31.48 -51.44 -45.37
C PRO A 170 32.23 -52.12 -46.55
N SER A 171 32.27 -51.42 -47.69
CA SER A 171 33.15 -51.68 -48.85
C SER A 171 34.45 -50.88 -48.77
#